data_AF-A0A917E9C7-F1
#
_entry.id   AF-A0A917E9C7-F1
#
_cell.length_a   1.000
_cell.length_b   1.000
_cell.length_c   1.000
_cell.angle_alpha   90.00
_cell.angle_beta   90.00
_cell.angle_gamma   90.00
#
_symmetry.space_group_name_H-M   'P 1'
#
loop_
_entity.id
_entity.type
_entity.pdbx_description
1 polymer ?
#
loop_
_entity_poly.entity_id
_entity_poly.type
_entity_poly.pdbx_seq_one_letter_code
_entity_poly.pdbx_strand_id
1 'polypeptide(L)'
;MFSRMAADSVLPSRPSDVHDNAWHLVYRAVEHGPLRNACVNSNILRQLPKVLAEMAPLIPRMQTKRHLADYDPICSFTAQEVADDIDECEAAIQTFMAAPEADRRAFVAFVLFRLR
;
A
#
# COMPACT_ATOMS: atom_id res chain seq x y z
N MET A 1 2.07 6.69 -3.65
CA MET A 1 0.64 6.64 -3.27
C MET A 1 0.44 5.97 -1.91
N PHE A 2 0.83 4.70 -1.75
CA PHE A 2 0.72 3.99 -0.45
C PHE A 2 1.45 4.69 0.71
N SER A 3 2.63 5.26 0.43
CA SER A 3 3.39 6.09 1.38
C SER A 3 2.62 7.28 1.95
N ARG A 4 1.82 7.94 1.10
CA ARG A 4 0.96 9.07 1.51
C ARG A 4 -0.16 8.58 2.41
N MET A 5 -0.84 7.51 2.01
CA MET A 5 -1.90 6.88 2.80
C MET A 5 -1.41 6.44 4.18
N ALA A 6 -0.20 5.90 4.25
CA ALA A 6 0.44 5.54 5.51
C ALA A 6 0.69 6.77 6.39
N ALA A 7 1.29 7.84 5.82
CA ALA A 7 1.53 9.08 6.53
C ALA A 7 0.23 9.72 7.04
N ASP A 8 -0.79 9.82 6.19
CA ASP A 8 -2.11 10.36 6.54
C ASP A 8 -2.83 9.50 7.59
N SER A 9 -2.61 8.18 7.60
CA SER A 9 -3.19 7.28 8.60
C SER A 9 -2.54 7.41 9.98
N VAL A 10 -1.22 7.62 10.03
CA VAL A 10 -0.46 7.73 11.30
C VAL A 10 -0.53 9.15 11.85
N LEU A 11 -0.46 10.15 10.97
CA LEU A 11 -0.38 11.58 11.30
C LEU A 11 -1.47 12.35 10.54
N PRO A 12 -2.73 12.29 11.00
CA PRO A 12 -3.81 13.07 10.41
C PRO A 12 -3.53 14.57 10.54
N SER A 13 -3.84 15.35 9.49
CA SER A 13 -3.40 16.74 9.32
C SER A 13 -3.61 17.64 10.55
N ARG A 14 -2.50 18.22 11.03
CA ARG A 14 -2.47 19.26 12.06
C ARG A 14 -1.40 20.31 11.73
N PRO A 15 -1.69 21.61 11.77
CA PRO A 15 -0.71 22.63 11.42
C PRO A 15 0.39 22.75 12.50
N SER A 16 1.62 22.30 12.19
CA SER A 16 2.86 22.61 12.91
C SER A 16 4.10 22.05 12.19
N ASP A 17 5.23 22.73 12.26
CA ASP A 17 6.49 22.28 11.63
C ASP A 17 6.94 20.88 12.12
N VAL A 18 6.71 20.57 13.40
CA VAL A 18 7.02 19.26 13.98
C VAL A 18 6.15 18.16 13.36
N HIS A 19 4.87 18.47 13.13
CA HIS A 19 3.93 17.54 12.49
C HIS A 19 4.32 17.27 11.04
N ASP A 20 4.67 18.31 10.27
CA ASP A 20 5.07 18.16 8.87
C ASP A 20 6.36 17.34 8.72
N ASN A 21 7.34 17.58 9.59
CA ASN A 21 8.56 16.76 9.66
C ASN A 21 8.24 15.29 9.99
N ALA A 22 7.38 15.03 10.97
CA ALA A 22 6.96 13.68 11.33
C ALA A 22 6.20 13.00 10.18
N TRP A 23 5.35 13.74 9.47
CA TRP A 23 4.61 13.24 8.31
C TRP A 23 5.56 12.82 7.19
N HIS A 24 6.57 13.64 6.89
CA HIS A 24 7.60 13.29 5.92
C HIS A 24 8.42 12.06 6.32
N LEU A 25 8.66 11.82 7.61
CA LEU A 25 9.32 10.61 8.09
C LEU A 25 8.47 9.37 7.78
N VAL A 26 7.18 9.37 8.11
CA VAL A 26 6.28 8.23 7.83
C VAL A 26 6.14 8.00 6.33
N TYR A 27 6.01 9.07 5.54
CA TYR A 27 5.96 9.00 4.08
C TYR A 27 7.19 8.28 3.51
N ARG A 28 8.39 8.59 4.02
CA ARG A 28 9.64 7.98 3.57
C ARG A 28 9.89 6.60 4.15
N ALA A 29 9.27 6.26 5.28
CA ALA A 29 9.45 4.98 5.96
C ALA A 29 8.76 3.80 5.25
N VAL A 30 7.79 4.06 4.36
CA VAL A 30 7.16 2.99 3.58
C VAL A 30 8.12 2.50 2.49
N GLU A 31 8.74 1.36 2.76
CA GLU A 31 9.62 0.66 1.84
C GLU A 31 8.89 -0.43 1.04
N HIS A 32 9.28 -0.61 -0.23
CA HIS A 32 8.64 -1.58 -1.13
C HIS A 32 8.72 -3.03 -0.62
N GLY A 33 9.86 -3.44 -0.07
CA GLY A 33 10.10 -4.80 0.42
C GLY A 33 9.21 -5.17 1.62
N PRO A 34 9.27 -4.42 2.73
CA PRO A 34 8.37 -4.59 3.87
C PRO A 34 6.89 -4.56 3.50
N LEU A 35 6.46 -3.60 2.67
CA LEU A 35 5.08 -3.53 2.17
C LEU A 35 4.68 -4.82 1.44
N ARG A 36 5.51 -5.29 0.51
CA ARG A 36 5.29 -6.55 -0.22
C ARG A 36 5.17 -7.73 0.75
N ASN A 37 6.09 -7.82 1.71
CA ASN A 37 6.14 -8.91 2.67
C ASN A 37 4.90 -8.94 3.56
N ALA A 38 4.40 -7.79 4.01
CA ALA A 38 3.16 -7.70 4.76
C ALA A 38 1.96 -8.21 3.95
N CYS A 39 1.91 -7.87 2.66
CA CYS A 39 0.80 -8.19 1.77
C CYS A 39 0.78 -9.65 1.26
N VAL A 40 1.84 -10.41 1.44
CA VAL A 40 1.90 -11.85 1.09
C VAL A 40 1.96 -12.76 2.31
N ASN A 41 2.08 -12.20 3.52
CA ASN A 41 2.20 -12.97 4.75
C ASN A 41 0.82 -13.38 5.27
N SER A 42 0.47 -14.66 5.14
CA SER A 42 -0.82 -15.21 5.57
C SER A 42 -1.12 -15.04 7.06
N ASN A 43 -0.12 -14.91 7.93
CA ASN A 43 -0.34 -14.62 9.35
C ASN A 43 -0.79 -13.18 9.57
N ILE A 44 -0.25 -12.23 8.81
CA ILE A 44 -0.68 -10.81 8.84
C ILE A 44 -2.07 -10.69 8.21
N LEU A 45 -2.27 -11.27 7.02
CA LEU A 45 -3.53 -11.17 6.30
C LEU A 45 -4.72 -11.71 7.11
N ARG A 46 -4.53 -12.76 7.91
CA ARG A 46 -5.58 -13.29 8.81
C ARG A 46 -5.94 -12.37 9.97
N GLN A 47 -5.08 -11.43 10.35
CA GLN A 47 -5.32 -10.46 11.42
C GLN A 47 -5.97 -9.17 10.90
N LEU A 48 -5.96 -8.96 9.59
CA LEU A 48 -6.56 -7.80 8.97
C LEU A 48 -8.07 -8.00 8.78
N PRO A 49 -8.86 -6.91 8.76
CA PRO A 49 -10.22 -6.94 8.28
C PRO A 49 -10.27 -7.52 6.87
N LYS A 50 -11.30 -8.32 6.60
CA LYS A 50 -11.48 -9.04 5.33
C LYS A 50 -11.25 -8.14 4.11
N VAL A 51 -11.81 -6.93 4.13
CA VAL A 51 -11.72 -5.97 3.02
C VAL A 51 -10.27 -5.55 2.71
N LEU A 52 -9.43 -5.38 3.73
CA LEU A 52 -8.02 -5.02 3.54
C LEU A 52 -7.17 -6.24 3.19
N ALA A 53 -7.53 -7.42 3.71
CA ALA A 53 -6.87 -8.68 3.38
C ALA A 53 -7.10 -9.06 1.91
N GLU A 54 -8.30 -8.84 1.37
CA GLU A 54 -8.64 -9.11 -0.04
C GLU A 54 -7.98 -8.11 -1.00
N MET A 55 -7.75 -6.87 -0.56
CA MET A 55 -7.03 -5.85 -1.33
C MET A 55 -5.51 -6.12 -1.39
N ALA A 56 -4.91 -6.61 -0.31
CA ALA A 56 -3.46 -6.71 -0.15
C ALA A 56 -2.71 -7.43 -1.30
N PRO A 57 -3.21 -8.53 -1.90
CA PRO A 57 -2.54 -9.21 -3.01
C PRO A 57 -2.33 -8.36 -4.27
N LEU A 58 -3.10 -7.27 -4.44
CA LEU A 58 -2.92 -6.36 -5.58
C LEU A 58 -1.54 -5.69 -5.57
N ILE A 59 -1.02 -5.35 -4.40
CA ILE A 59 0.26 -4.63 -4.25
C ILE A 59 1.44 -5.43 -4.84
N PRO A 60 1.73 -6.68 -4.42
CA PRO A 60 2.81 -7.47 -5.02
C PRO A 60 2.58 -7.76 -6.50
N ARG A 61 1.32 -7.88 -6.95
CA ARG A 61 0.98 -8.05 -8.37
C ARG A 61 1.40 -6.84 -9.19
N MET A 62 1.02 -5.64 -8.77
CA MET A 62 1.36 -4.39 -9.48
C MET A 62 2.84 -4.07 -9.40
N GLN A 63 3.52 -4.40 -8.30
CA GLN A 63 4.98 -4.30 -8.22
C GLN A 63 5.67 -5.21 -9.24
N THR A 64 5.19 -6.44 -9.40
CA THR A 64 5.70 -7.38 -10.41
C THR A 64 5.47 -6.84 -11.83
N LYS A 65 4.24 -6.39 -12.14
CA LYS A 65 3.92 -5.82 -13.46
C LYS A 65 4.79 -4.63 -13.80
N ARG A 66 5.01 -3.71 -12.85
CA ARG A 66 5.94 -2.58 -13.03
C ARG A 66 7.37 -3.05 -13.30
N HIS A 67 7.86 -4.03 -12.53
CA HIS A 67 9.20 -4.56 -12.73
C HIS A 67 9.38 -5.18 -14.12
N LEU A 68 8.39 -5.93 -14.59
CA LEU A 68 8.40 -6.48 -15.95
C LEU A 68 8.37 -5.36 -17.01
N ALA A 69 7.51 -4.36 -16.85
CA ALA A 69 7.45 -3.23 -17.77
C ALA A 69 8.77 -2.44 -17.85
N ASP A 70 9.47 -2.28 -16.72
CA ASP A 70 10.70 -1.50 -16.64
C ASP A 70 11.94 -2.28 -17.14
N TYR A 71 11.99 -3.60 -16.93
CA TYR A 71 13.22 -4.38 -17.07
C TYR A 71 13.15 -5.56 -18.04
N ASP A 72 11.96 -6.03 -18.41
CA ASP A 72 11.82 -7.16 -19.34
C ASP A 72 11.56 -6.63 -20.77
N PRO A 73 12.56 -6.69 -21.67
CA PRO A 73 12.45 -6.13 -23.01
C PRO A 73 11.47 -6.90 -23.93
N ILE A 74 11.06 -8.11 -23.55
CA ILE A 74 10.08 -8.91 -24.30
C ILE A 74 8.67 -8.84 -23.68
N CYS A 75 8.54 -8.25 -22.49
CA CYS A 75 7.25 -8.04 -21.87
C CYS A 75 6.54 -6.86 -22.53
N SER A 76 5.27 -7.04 -22.85
CA SER A 76 4.39 -5.98 -23.32
C SER A 76 3.00 -6.18 -22.74
N PHE A 77 2.29 -5.07 -22.53
CA PHE A 77 0.93 -5.05 -22.03
C PHE A 77 0.06 -4.34 -23.06
N THR A 78 -1.14 -4.85 -23.30
CA THR A 78 -2.15 -4.20 -24.11
C THR A 78 -2.74 -2.99 -23.39
N ALA A 79 -3.29 -2.04 -24.16
CA ALA A 79 -3.96 -0.89 -23.58
C ALA A 79 -5.12 -1.27 -22.64
N GLN A 80 -5.84 -2.35 -22.97
CA GLN A 80 -6.94 -2.86 -22.13
C GLN A 80 -6.42 -3.42 -20.81
N GLU A 81 -5.35 -4.24 -20.81
CA GLU A 81 -4.77 -4.78 -19.58
C GLU A 81 -4.28 -3.66 -18.64
N VAL A 82 -3.69 -2.60 -19.21
CA VAL A 82 -3.26 -1.45 -18.43
C VAL A 82 -4.44 -0.66 -17.87
N ALA A 83 -5.53 -0.52 -18.63
CA ALA A 83 -6.75 0.14 -18.15
C ALA A 83 -7.38 -0.66 -16.98
N ASP A 84 -7.48 -1.98 -17.11
CA ASP A 84 -8.00 -2.86 -16.06
C ASP A 84 -7.13 -2.78 -14.80
N ASP A 85 -5.79 -2.72 -14.95
CA ASP A 85 -4.86 -2.57 -13.82
C ASP A 85 -5.03 -1.22 -13.09
N ILE A 86 -5.28 -0.15 -13.84
CA ILE A 86 -5.56 1.18 -13.28
C ILE A 86 -6.86 1.12 -12.48
N ASP A 87 -7.93 0.59 -13.05
CA ASP A 87 -9.24 0.48 -12.40
C ASP A 87 -9.16 -0.35 -11.10
N GLU A 88 -8.44 -1.47 -11.12
CA GLU A 88 -8.19 -2.27 -9.92
C GLU A 88 -7.40 -1.50 -8.85
N CYS A 89 -6.37 -0.73 -9.25
CA CYS A 89 -5.60 0.10 -8.33
C CYS A 89 -6.49 1.18 -7.69
N GLU A 90 -7.30 1.86 -8.50
CA GLU A 90 -8.26 2.87 -8.03
C GLU A 90 -9.27 2.28 -7.05
N ALA A 91 -9.84 1.12 -7.36
CA ALA A 91 -10.75 0.42 -6.46
C ALA A 91 -10.08 0.05 -5.13
N ALA A 92 -8.83 -0.42 -5.16
CA ALA A 92 -8.07 -0.73 -3.95
C ALA A 92 -7.76 0.51 -3.10
N ILE A 93 -7.40 1.62 -3.74
CA ILE A 93 -7.20 2.91 -3.08
C ILE A 93 -8.47 3.35 -2.37
N GLN A 94 -9.61 3.32 -3.05
CA GLN A 94 -10.89 3.68 -2.46
C GLN A 94 -11.28 2.74 -1.32
N THR A 95 -11.02 1.44 -1.49
CA THR A 95 -11.23 0.43 -0.45
C THR A 95 -10.41 0.74 0.81
N PHE A 96 -9.12 1.06 0.66
CA PHE A 96 -8.27 1.47 1.78
C PHE A 96 -8.80 2.74 2.43
N MET A 97 -9.12 3.77 1.65
CA MET A 97 -9.60 5.06 2.16
C MET A 97 -10.98 4.97 2.83
N ALA A 98 -11.84 4.06 2.39
CA ALA A 98 -13.16 3.83 2.98
C ALA A 98 -13.11 2.95 4.24
N ALA A 99 -12.02 2.19 4.45
CA ALA A 99 -11.87 1.36 5.64
C ALA A 99 -11.84 2.20 6.93
N PRO A 100 -12.33 1.67 8.06
CA PRO A 100 -12.25 2.33 9.35
C PRO A 100 -10.83 2.81 9.68
N GLU A 101 -10.71 3.98 10.32
CA GLU A 101 -9.39 4.56 10.60
C GLU A 101 -8.48 3.64 11.43
N ALA A 102 -9.06 2.94 12.42
CA ALA A 102 -8.35 1.96 13.23
C ALA A 102 -7.75 0.83 12.38
N ASP A 103 -8.49 0.37 11.37
CA ASP A 103 -8.07 -0.69 10.46
C ASP A 103 -6.96 -0.23 9.52
N ARG A 104 -7.08 0.99 8.97
CA ARG A 104 -6.01 1.60 8.17
C ARG A 104 -4.72 1.73 8.97
N ARG A 105 -4.80 2.19 10.22
CA ARG A 105 -3.64 2.30 11.13
C ARG A 105 -3.03 0.93 11.44
N ALA A 106 -3.85 -0.09 11.69
CA ALA A 106 -3.36 -1.45 11.93
C ALA A 106 -2.63 -2.00 10.70
N PHE A 107 -3.19 -1.83 9.51
CA PHE A 107 -2.52 -2.20 8.25
C PHE A 107 -1.17 -1.49 8.10
N VAL A 108 -1.14 -0.18 8.30
CA VAL A 108 0.08 0.62 8.18
C VAL A 108 1.12 0.22 9.22
N ALA A 109 0.70 -0.16 10.43
CA ALA A 109 1.60 -0.70 11.45
C ALA A 109 2.27 -2.01 10.99
N PHE A 110 1.53 -2.93 10.38
CA PHE A 110 2.11 -4.16 9.81
C PHE A 110 3.06 -3.90 8.63
N VAL A 111 2.86 -2.80 7.90
CA VAL A 111 3.76 -2.38 6.81
C VAL A 111 5.04 -1.75 7.34
N LEU A 112 4.93 -0.84 8.31
CA LEU A 112 6.06 -0.07 8.84
C LEU A 112 6.91 -0.85 9.82
N PHE A 113 6.29 -1.74 10.61
CA PHE A 113 6.96 -2.47 11.67
C PHE A 113 7.02 -3.95 11.33
N ARG A 114 8.23 -4.52 11.44
CA ARG A 114 8.40 -5.97 11.33
C ARG A 114 7.73 -6.65 12.52
N LEU A 115 6.87 -7.64 12.25
CA LEU A 115 6.53 -8.65 13.24
C LEU A 115 7.81 -9.35 13.69
N ARG A 116 7.98 -9.46 15.00
CA ARG A 116 9.06 -10.23 15.62
C ARG A 116 8.68 -11.70 15.71
#